data_AF-D3BE59-F1
#
_entry.id   AF-D3BE59-F1
#
_cell.length_a   1.000
_cell.length_b   1.000
_cell.length_c   1.000
_cell.angle_alpha   90.00
_cell.angle_beta   90.00
_cell.angle_gamma   90.00
#
_symmetry.space_group_name_H-M   'P 1'
#
loop_
_entity.id
_entity.type
_entity.pdbx_description
1 polymer ?
#
loop_
_entity_poly.entity_id
_entity_poly.type
_entity_poly.pdbx_seq_one_letter_code
_entity_poly.pdbx_strand_id
1 'polypeptide(L)'
;MPNNNRKACYLLCRLVRMEGVFVFQDENHSEFTFHLYEFKDIQHARQLINSETTERPHVTGTIVMGTSILNPALKFHMDPNSIQFVDSVNKTCDVSIKYLNDHTIKRCDDVLKDCHWCNGGNKVIKEVQTMNSQRFIPRT
;
A
#
# COMPACT_ATOMS: atom_id res chain seq x y z
N MET A 1 -32.64 -30.61 -17.81
CA MET A 1 -31.77 -30.80 -16.64
C MET A 1 -30.56 -29.89 -16.80
N PRO A 2 -30.34 -28.87 -15.94
CA PRO A 2 -29.23 -27.95 -16.13
C PRO A 2 -27.91 -28.58 -15.70
N ASN A 3 -26.91 -28.42 -16.58
CA ASN A 3 -25.58 -29.01 -16.53
C ASN A 3 -24.80 -28.59 -15.26
N ASN A 4 -24.39 -29.59 -14.48
CA ASN A 4 -23.72 -29.49 -13.18
C ASN A 4 -22.34 -28.80 -13.25
N ASN A 5 -21.80 -28.58 -14.46
CA ASN A 5 -20.44 -28.06 -14.66
C ASN A 5 -20.32 -26.55 -14.48
N ARG A 6 -21.43 -25.78 -14.55
CA ARG A 6 -21.36 -24.32 -14.29
C ARG A 6 -21.27 -23.99 -12.80
N LYS A 7 -21.83 -24.81 -11.91
CA LYS A 7 -21.78 -24.58 -10.46
C LYS A 7 -20.37 -24.81 -9.86
N ALA A 8 -19.60 -25.74 -10.44
CA ALA A 8 -18.22 -25.99 -10.03
C ALA A 8 -17.26 -24.83 -10.38
N CYS A 9 -17.50 -24.13 -11.49
CA CYS A 9 -16.67 -22.99 -11.91
C CYS A 9 -16.78 -21.80 -10.94
N TYR A 10 -17.94 -21.57 -10.33
CA TYR A 10 -18.14 -20.53 -9.32
C TYR A 10 -17.58 -20.90 -7.93
N LEU A 11 -17.42 -22.20 -7.63
CA LEU A 11 -16.94 -22.65 -6.33
C LEU A 11 -15.42 -22.70 -6.22
N LEU A 12 -14.70 -22.86 -7.34
CA LEU A 12 -13.23 -22.83 -7.43
C LEU A 12 -12.65 -21.43 -7.68
N CYS A 13 -13.48 -20.42 -7.99
CA CYS A 13 -13.07 -19.01 -8.02
C CYS A 13 -13.08 -18.37 -6.61
N ARG A 14 -12.91 -19.19 -5.56
CA ARG A 14 -12.83 -18.76 -4.17
C ARG A 14 -11.37 -18.60 -3.76
N LEU A 15 -11.03 -17.39 -3.31
CA LEU A 15 -9.84 -17.00 -2.52
C LEU A 15 -8.57 -16.56 -3.27
N VAL A 16 -8.66 -15.94 -4.46
CA VAL A 16 -7.59 -15.01 -4.85
C VAL A 16 -7.89 -13.69 -4.15
N ARG A 17 -7.23 -13.41 -3.02
CA ARG A 17 -7.23 -12.05 -2.46
C ARG A 17 -6.58 -11.16 -3.51
N MET A 18 -7.31 -10.21 -4.07
CA MET A 18 -6.67 -9.18 -4.89
C MET A 18 -5.80 -8.37 -3.95
N GLU A 19 -4.49 -8.42 -4.19
CA GLU A 19 -3.52 -7.59 -3.53
C GLU A 19 -2.73 -6.83 -4.58
N GLY A 20 -2.43 -5.57 -4.29
CA GLY A 20 -1.46 -4.78 -5.05
C GLY A 20 -0.39 -4.29 -4.09
N VAL A 21 0.87 -4.37 -4.52
CA VAL A 21 2.00 -3.81 -3.79
C VAL A 21 2.42 -2.55 -4.52
N PHE A 22 2.45 -1.43 -3.82
CA PHE A 22 2.74 -0.12 -4.41
C PHE A 22 3.85 0.56 -3.65
N VAL A 23 4.51 1.51 -4.30
CA VAL A 23 5.51 2.37 -3.69
C VAL A 23 5.08 3.82 -3.84
N PHE A 24 5.10 4.56 -2.74
CA PHE A 24 5.08 6.00 -2.77
C PHE A 24 6.44 6.57 -2.41
N GLN A 25 6.67 7.80 -2.84
CA GLN A 25 7.85 8.59 -2.51
C GLN A 25 7.45 9.85 -1.75
N ASP A 26 8.20 10.20 -0.70
CA ASP A 26 8.03 11.46 0.02
C ASP A 26 8.82 12.63 -0.62
N GLU A 27 8.70 13.83 -0.06
CA GLU A 27 9.38 15.04 -0.56
C GLU A 27 10.91 14.93 -0.55
N ASN A 28 11.48 14.05 0.27
CA ASN A 28 12.92 13.81 0.37
C ASN A 28 13.38 12.66 -0.52
N HIS A 29 12.55 12.25 -1.47
CA HIS A 29 12.80 11.13 -2.36
C HIS A 29 12.93 9.76 -1.68
N SER A 30 12.54 9.64 -0.40
CA SER A 30 12.53 8.35 0.29
C SER A 30 11.34 7.51 -0.20
N GLU A 31 11.56 6.23 -0.46
CA GLU A 31 10.52 5.31 -0.92
C GLU A 31 9.90 4.54 0.26
N PHE A 32 8.59 4.30 0.20
CA PHE A 32 7.86 3.44 1.12
C PHE A 32 6.94 2.49 0.36
N THR A 33 7.05 1.20 0.65
CA THR A 33 6.27 0.14 -0.02
C THR A 33 5.09 -0.29 0.84
N PHE A 34 3.90 -0.43 0.27
CA PHE A 34 2.66 -0.75 1.01
C PHE A 34 1.73 -1.68 0.21
N HIS A 35 0.85 -2.39 0.93
CA HIS A 35 -0.19 -3.25 0.35
C HIS A 35 -1.52 -2.51 0.22
N LEU A 36 -2.25 -2.78 -0.86
CA LEU A 36 -3.66 -2.48 -1.02
C LEU A 36 -4.43 -3.79 -1.27
N TYR A 37 -5.62 -3.92 -0.69
CA TYR A 37 -6.47 -5.11 -0.84
C TYR A 37 -7.82 -4.83 -1.50
N GLU A 38 -8.24 -3.57 -1.52
CA GLU A 38 -9.49 -3.16 -2.13
C GLU A 38 -9.29 -2.86 -3.61
N PHE A 39 -10.11 -3.48 -4.47
CA PHE A 39 -10.00 -3.31 -5.92
C PHE A 39 -10.02 -1.84 -6.34
N LYS A 40 -10.93 -1.06 -5.76
CA LYS A 40 -11.07 0.37 -6.03
C LYS A 40 -9.80 1.16 -5.73
N ASP A 41 -9.10 0.82 -4.65
CA ASP A 41 -7.91 1.53 -4.20
C ASP A 41 -6.69 1.11 -5.03
N ILE A 42 -6.62 -0.17 -5.42
CA ILE A 42 -5.62 -0.67 -6.39
C ILE A 42 -5.78 0.04 -7.75
N GLN A 43 -7.01 0.17 -8.26
CA GLN A 43 -7.26 0.89 -9.51
C GLN A 43 -6.92 2.38 -9.39
N HIS A 44 -7.31 3.02 -8.29
CA HIS A 44 -6.98 4.43 -8.03
C HIS A 44 -5.46 4.66 -8.02
N ALA A 45 -4.70 3.79 -7.35
CA ALA A 45 -3.24 3.86 -7.33
C ALA A 45 -2.62 3.76 -8.73
N ARG A 46 -3.14 2.86 -9.58
CA ARG A 46 -2.72 2.73 -10.99
C ARG A 46 -3.05 3.98 -11.80
N GLN A 47 -4.23 4.54 -11.62
CA GLN A 47 -4.64 5.78 -12.28
C GLN A 47 -3.72 6.95 -11.90
N LEU A 48 -3.32 7.06 -10.62
CA LEU A 48 -2.34 8.06 -10.18
C LEU A 48 -0.98 7.86 -10.87
N ILE A 49 -0.47 6.63 -10.94
CA ILE A 49 0.80 6.32 -11.63
C ILE A 49 0.75 6.69 -13.12
N ASN A 50 -0.35 6.37 -13.79
CA ASN A 50 -0.54 6.64 -15.21
C ASN A 50 -0.94 8.10 -15.52
N SER A 51 -1.06 8.96 -14.49
CA SER A 51 -1.58 10.32 -14.62
C SER A 51 -2.99 10.40 -15.24
N GLU A 52 -3.80 9.35 -15.06
CA GLU A 52 -5.21 9.29 -15.47
C GLU A 52 -6.13 10.03 -14.49
N THR A 53 -5.66 10.24 -13.25
CA THR A 53 -6.35 11.05 -12.25
C THR A 53 -5.36 11.89 -11.45
N THR A 54 -5.84 13.05 -10.98
CA THR A 54 -5.14 13.92 -10.02
C THR A 54 -5.91 14.05 -8.71
N GLU A 55 -7.06 13.39 -8.60
CA GLU A 55 -7.89 13.40 -7.40
C GLU A 55 -7.29 12.50 -6.33
N ARG A 56 -7.40 12.92 -5.07
CA ARG A 56 -6.97 12.18 -3.89
C ARG A 56 -5.55 11.59 -4.05
N PRO A 57 -4.52 12.42 -4.28
CA PRO A 57 -3.20 11.91 -4.65
C PRO A 57 -2.39 11.37 -3.46
N HIS A 58 -2.78 11.70 -2.23
CA HIS A 58 -2.00 11.41 -1.04
C HIS A 58 -2.45 10.13 -0.35
N VAL A 59 -1.50 9.26 -0.02
CA VAL A 59 -1.70 8.04 0.75
C VAL A 59 -1.65 8.35 2.25
N THR A 60 -2.64 7.92 3.01
CA THR A 60 -2.66 8.04 4.48
C THR A 60 -3.04 6.71 5.11
N GLY A 61 -2.80 6.56 6.41
CA GLY A 61 -3.21 5.38 7.16
C GLY A 61 -2.62 5.32 8.56
N THR A 62 -2.85 4.23 9.26
CA THR A 62 -2.31 3.95 10.58
C THR A 62 -0.97 3.23 10.45
N ILE A 63 0.04 3.68 11.19
CA ILE A 63 1.31 2.97 11.31
C ILE A 63 1.27 1.96 12.45
N VAL A 64 1.98 0.86 12.24
CA VAL A 64 2.20 -0.22 13.20
C VAL A 64 3.70 -0.35 13.41
N MET A 65 4.13 -0.37 14.67
CA MET A 65 5.54 -0.54 15.01
C MET A 65 6.01 -1.96 14.69
N GLY A 66 7.24 -2.07 14.20
CA GLY A 66 7.85 -3.33 13.79
C GLY A 66 8.30 -3.30 12.34
N THR A 67 9.35 -4.07 12.05
CA THR A 67 9.88 -4.25 10.70
C THR A 67 8.90 -5.03 9.82
N SER A 68 8.90 -4.74 8.52
CA SER A 68 8.13 -5.47 7.51
C SER A 68 9.06 -5.93 6.38
N ILE A 69 8.71 -7.03 5.73
CA ILE A 69 9.45 -7.56 4.57
C ILE A 69 9.50 -6.54 3.43
N LEU A 70 8.47 -5.69 3.28
CA LEU A 70 8.43 -4.66 2.24
C LEU A 70 9.38 -3.49 2.50
N ASN A 71 9.66 -3.20 3.77
CA ASN A 71 10.51 -2.08 4.19
C ASN A 71 11.43 -2.53 5.33
N PRO A 72 12.40 -3.44 5.08
CA PRO A 72 13.16 -4.10 6.15
C PRO A 72 14.06 -3.14 6.94
N ALA A 73 14.41 -1.99 6.38
CA ALA A 73 15.20 -0.95 7.05
C ALA A 73 14.37 -0.01 7.94
N LEU A 74 13.03 -0.05 7.86
CA LEU A 74 12.14 0.80 8.63
C LEU A 74 11.67 0.10 9.89
N LYS A 75 11.51 0.86 10.97
CA LYS A 75 11.02 0.37 12.27
C LYS A 75 9.49 0.30 12.37
N PHE A 76 8.79 0.57 11.27
CA PHE A 76 7.34 0.60 11.21
C PHE A 76 6.86 0.15 9.82
N HIS A 77 5.58 -0.19 9.75
CA HIS A 77 4.85 -0.44 8.52
C HIS A 77 3.45 0.18 8.63
N MET A 78 2.71 0.26 7.53
CA MET A 78 1.30 0.70 7.56
C MET A 78 0.39 -0.51 7.72
N ASP A 79 -0.70 -0.36 8.47
CA ASP A 79 -1.81 -1.32 8.45
C ASP A 79 -2.50 -1.20 7.09
N PRO A 80 -2.45 -2.24 6.23
CA PRO A 80 -3.04 -2.17 4.89
C PRO A 80 -4.55 -1.90 4.88
N ASN A 81 -5.28 -2.24 5.95
CA ASN A 81 -6.72 -2.02 6.02
C ASN A 81 -7.09 -0.58 6.41
N SER A 82 -6.12 0.19 6.88
CA SER A 82 -6.29 1.60 7.27
C SER A 82 -5.98 2.57 6.13
N ILE A 83 -5.48 2.08 5.00
CA ILE A 83 -4.96 2.92 3.92
C ILE A 83 -6.10 3.65 3.21
N GLN A 84 -5.92 4.95 3.00
CA GLN A 84 -6.86 5.82 2.31
C GLN A 84 -6.13 6.78 1.36
N PHE A 85 -6.86 7.23 0.35
CA PHE A 85 -6.43 8.27 -0.59
C PHE A 85 -7.22 9.55 -0.34
N VAL A 86 -6.54 10.68 -0.16
CA VAL A 86 -7.15 11.97 0.21
C VAL A 86 -6.61 13.14 -0.63
N ASP A 87 -7.43 14.17 -0.82
CA ASP A 87 -7.07 15.37 -1.59
C ASP A 87 -6.11 16.31 -0.85
N SER A 88 -6.17 16.30 0.48
CA SER A 88 -5.33 17.13 1.33
C SER A 88 -5.16 16.46 2.69
N VAL A 89 -4.10 16.87 3.40
CA VAL A 89 -3.76 16.31 4.69
C VAL A 89 -3.62 17.39 5.76
N ASN A 90 -3.68 16.98 7.03
CA ASN A 90 -3.42 17.87 8.16
C ASN A 90 -1.92 17.88 8.49
N LYS A 91 -1.37 19.06 8.82
CA LYS A 91 0.03 19.23 9.25
C LYS A 91 0.45 18.33 10.41
N THR A 92 -0.48 17.90 11.26
CA THR A 92 -0.17 17.09 12.45
C THR A 92 0.24 15.65 12.14
N CYS A 93 -0.10 15.12 10.96
CA CYS A 93 0.28 13.76 10.52
C CYS A 93 1.27 13.79 9.35
N ASP A 94 1.71 14.99 8.96
CA ASP A 94 2.59 15.24 7.82
C ASP A 94 4.05 15.20 8.25
N VAL A 95 4.63 14.00 8.15
CA VAL A 95 5.98 13.70 8.62
C VAL A 95 6.69 12.85 7.57
N SER A 96 7.95 13.17 7.26
CA SER A 96 8.78 12.42 6.29
C SER A 96 9.07 11.00 6.77
N ILE A 97 9.35 10.09 5.84
CA ILE A 97 9.67 8.68 6.15
C ILE A 97 10.87 8.61 7.09
N LYS A 98 11.91 9.39 6.78
CA LYS A 98 13.14 9.45 7.57
C LYS A 98 12.88 9.97 8.98
N TYR A 99 12.16 11.09 9.11
CA TYR A 99 11.88 11.66 10.43
C TYR A 99 11.12 10.67 11.29
N LEU A 100 10.08 10.03 10.73
CA LEU A 100 9.31 9.02 11.43
C LEU A 100 10.21 7.85 11.85
N ASN A 101 11.04 7.30 10.96
CA ASN A 101 11.93 6.18 11.31
C ASN A 101 12.97 6.51 12.41
N ASP A 102 13.46 7.74 12.43
CA ASP A 102 14.48 8.18 13.38
C ASP A 102 13.89 8.47 14.77
N HIS A 103 12.66 9.00 14.83
CA HIS A 103 12.06 9.49 16.08
C HIS A 103 11.06 8.50 16.70
N THR A 104 10.60 7.49 15.97
CA THR A 104 9.69 6.47 16.50
C THR A 104 10.49 5.32 17.12
N ILE A 105 10.96 5.52 18.36
CA ILE A 105 11.85 4.55 19.04
C ILE A 105 11.04 3.48 19.78
N LYS A 106 10.00 3.87 20.53
CA LYS A 106 9.23 2.94 21.38
C LYS A 106 7.76 2.83 21.00
N ARG A 107 7.12 3.94 20.62
CA ARG A 107 5.71 3.94 20.20
C ARG A 107 5.46 4.95 19.10
N CYS A 108 4.42 4.70 18.31
CA CYS A 108 4.02 5.57 17.20
C CYS A 108 3.39 6.90 17.65
N ASP A 109 2.76 6.91 18.82
CA ASP A 109 2.11 8.09 19.41
C ASP A 109 3.09 9.14 19.96
N ASP A 110 4.38 8.80 20.06
CA ASP A 110 5.44 9.75 20.39
C ASP A 110 5.60 10.83 19.30
N VAL A 111 5.23 10.51 18.05
CA VAL A 111 5.39 11.39 16.87
C VAL A 111 4.05 11.71 16.22
N LEU A 112 3.13 10.74 16.15
CA LEU A 112 1.88 10.85 15.41
C LEU A 112 0.69 10.65 16.34
N LYS A 113 -0.21 11.64 16.40
CA LYS A 113 -1.47 11.45 17.13
C LYS A 113 -2.21 10.23 16.59
N ASP A 114 -2.62 9.34 17.49
CA ASP A 114 -3.35 8.09 17.19
C ASP A 114 -2.61 7.19 16.18
N CYS A 115 -1.29 7.35 16.03
CA CYS A 115 -0.46 6.65 15.06
C CYS A 115 -0.92 6.85 13.60
N HIS A 116 -1.65 7.92 13.32
CA HIS A 116 -2.14 8.25 11.98
C HIS A 116 -1.09 9.04 11.21
N TRP A 117 -0.75 8.56 10.03
CA TRP A 117 0.27 9.09 9.15
C TRP A 117 -0.33 9.47 7.80
N CYS A 118 -0.01 10.66 7.31
CA CYS A 118 -0.58 11.16 6.07
C CYS A 118 0.43 11.70 5.06
N ASN A 119 1.65 12.06 5.49
CA ASN A 119 2.77 12.51 4.63
C ASN A 119 2.31 13.33 3.40
N GLY A 120 2.00 14.60 3.59
CA GLY A 120 1.27 15.43 2.63
C GLY A 120 1.95 15.64 1.29
N GLY A 121 3.25 15.37 1.21
CA GLY A 121 3.99 15.42 -0.05
C GLY A 121 4.12 14.08 -0.77
N ASN A 122 3.52 12.99 -0.25
CA ASN A 122 3.71 11.68 -0.85
C ASN A 122 3.03 11.55 -2.21
N LYS A 123 3.67 10.79 -3.09
CA LYS A 123 3.18 10.46 -4.44
C LYS A 123 3.40 8.98 -4.73
N VAL A 124 2.36 8.29 -5.18
CA VAL A 124 2.49 6.91 -5.66
C VAL A 124 3.23 6.91 -7.00
N ILE A 125 4.34 6.17 -7.08
CA ILE A 125 5.26 6.23 -8.22
C ILE A 125 5.34 4.93 -9.02
N LYS A 126 5.03 3.78 -8.42
CA LYS A 126 5.07 2.49 -9.12
C LYS A 126 4.25 1.42 -8.41
N GLU A 127 3.74 0.48 -9.20
CA GLU A 127 3.24 -0.81 -8.73
C GLU A 127 4.39 -1.84 -8.79
N VAL A 128 4.60 -2.57 -7.70
CA VAL A 128 5.55 -3.67 -7.66
C VAL A 128 4.86 -4.90 -8.25
N GLN A 129 5.32 -5.32 -9.43
CA GLN A 129 4.90 -6.58 -10.01
C GLN A 129 5.51 -7.72 -9.19
N THR A 130 4.76 -8.30 -8.26
CA THR A 130 5.08 -9.63 -7.75
C THR A 130 4.95 -10.58 -8.92
N MET A 131 6.09 -11.12 -9.39
CA MET A 131 6.09 -12.08 -10.49
C MET A 131 5.09 -13.17 -10.17
N ASN A 132 3.97 -13.21 -10.93
CA ASN A 132 3.11 -14.37 -11.00
C ASN A 132 4.02 -15.60 -11.14
N SER A 133 3.86 -16.56 -10.24
CA SER A 133 4.57 -17.83 -10.16
C SER A 133 4.36 -18.75 -11.38
N GLN A 134 4.04 -18.19 -12.54
CA GLN A 134 3.85 -18.86 -13.83
C GLN A 134 5.07 -18.77 -14.77
N ARG A 135 6.20 -18.17 -14.36
CA ARG A 135 7.44 -18.15 -15.16
C ARG A 135 8.54 -19.11 -14.67
N PHE A 136 8.17 -20.22 -14.06
CA PHE A 136 9.07 -21.38 -13.91
C PHE A 136 8.54 -22.52 -14.78
N ILE A 137 8.73 -22.42 -16.10
CA ILE A 137 8.79 -23.60 -16.96
C ILE A 137 10.28 -23.86 -17.17
N PRO A 138 10.86 -24.89 -16.55
CA PRO A 138 12.23 -25.28 -16.89
C PRO A 138 12.23 -25.72 -18.34
N ARG A 139 13.02 -25.04 -19.18
CA ARG A 139 13.35 -25.59 -20.50
C ARG A 139 14.32 -26.74 -20.27
N THR A 140 13.88 -27.93 -20.68
CA THR A 140 14.67 -29.16 -20.79
C THR A 140 15.91 -28.96 -21.64
#